data_AF-A0A412XUW2-F1
#
_entry.id   AF-A0A412XUW2-F1
#
_cell.length_a   1.000
_cell.length_b   1.000
_cell.length_c   1.000
_cell.angle_alpha   90.00
_cell.angle_beta   90.00
_cell.angle_gamma   90.00
#
_symmetry.space_group_name_H-M   'P 1'
#
loop_
_entity.id
_entity.type
_entity.pdbx_description
1 polymer ?
#
loop_
_entity_poly.entity_id
_entity_poly.type
_entity_poly.pdbx_seq_one_letter_code
_entity_poly.pdbx_strand_id
1 'polypeptide(L)' 'MQNKRDKKRKGPVEESKPDTTKNIENLDEIIARQREREKNLCPVRVSGTTVIYVTKSKATRQYAEEYKRDKLMRLK' A
#
# COMPACT_ATOMS: atom_id res chain seq x y z
N MET A 1 24.54 46.64 -7.60
CA MET A 1 23.13 46.58 -8.03
C MET A 1 22.63 45.16 -7.84
N GLN A 2 21.66 44.94 -6.95
CA GLN A 2 21.16 43.60 -6.62
C GLN A 2 20.14 43.13 -7.67
N ASN A 3 20.51 42.12 -8.47
CA ASN A 3 19.60 41.51 -9.44
C ASN A 3 18.57 40.63 -8.71
N LYS A 4 17.44 41.22 -8.30
CA LYS A 4 16.27 40.47 -7.83
C LYS A 4 15.60 39.81 -9.04
N ARG A 5 15.95 38.55 -9.30
CA ARG A 5 15.19 37.70 -10.22
C ARG A 5 13.91 37.26 -9.51
N ASP A 6 12.82 37.96 -9.76
CA ASP A 6 11.49 37.55 -9.32
C ASP A 6 11.16 36.18 -9.90
N LYS A 7 11.26 35.14 -9.05
CA LYS A 7 10.75 33.81 -9.38
C LYS A 7 9.24 33.94 -9.54
N LYS A 8 8.77 34.00 -10.79
CA LYS A 8 7.34 33.96 -11.13
C LYS A 8 6.72 32.76 -10.42
N ARG A 9 5.86 33.02 -9.43
CA ARG A 9 5.05 31.97 -8.80
C ARG A 9 4.09 31.46 -9.86
N LYS A 10 4.14 30.16 -10.11
CA LYS A 10 3.23 29.46 -11.02
C LYS A 10 1.79 29.66 -10.55
N GLY A 11 0.88 29.93 -11.48
CA GLY A 11 -0.53 30.20 -11.17
C GLY A 11 -1.24 28.99 -10.55
N PRO A 12 -2.47 29.16 -10.03
CA PRO A 12 -3.18 28.15 -9.21
C PRO A 12 -3.51 26.83 -9.93
N VAL A 13 -3.23 26.74 -11.23
CA VAL A 13 -3.65 25.66 -12.15
C VAL A 13 -2.50 24.71 -12.52
N GLU A 14 -1.24 25.04 -12.20
CA GLU A 14 -0.16 24.05 -12.37
C GLU A 14 -0.10 23.16 -11.13
N GLU A 15 -0.46 21.88 -11.30
CA GLU A 15 -0.26 20.84 -10.29
C GLU A 15 1.18 20.91 -9.77
N SER A 16 1.31 21.40 -8.54
CA SER A 16 2.60 21.45 -7.87
C SER A 16 3.05 20.02 -7.59
N LYS A 17 4.37 19.78 -7.69
CA LYS A 17 4.93 18.49 -7.29
C LYS A 17 4.41 18.14 -5.88
N PRO A 18 4.01 16.89 -5.64
CA PRO A 18 3.51 16.48 -4.33
C PRO A 18 4.56 16.80 -3.27
N ASP A 19 4.14 17.48 -2.20
CA ASP A 19 5.00 17.83 -1.09
C ASP A 19 5.33 16.55 -0.31
N THR A 20 6.56 16.05 -0.46
CA THR A 20 7.01 14.82 0.20
C THR A 20 7.21 14.98 1.71
N THR A 21 7.10 16.20 2.24
CA THR A 21 7.20 16.48 3.68
C THR A 21 5.85 16.54 4.38
N LYS A 22 4.75 16.56 3.62
CA LYS A 22 3.40 16.59 4.15
C LYS A 22 2.66 15.33 3.77
N ASN A 23 2.06 14.70 4.77
CA ASN A 23 1.11 13.64 4.52
C ASN A 23 -0.12 14.20 3.79
N ILE A 24 -0.76 13.34 3.01
CA ILE A 24 -2.04 13.66 2.40
C ILE A 24 -3.08 13.98 3.47
N GLU A 25 -3.99 14.89 3.13
CA GLU A 25 -5.21 15.10 3.91
C GLU A 25 -6.00 13.76 3.95
N ASN A 26 -6.62 13.45 5.09
CA ASN A 26 -7.33 12.19 5.39
C ASN A 26 -6.46 10.93 5.64
N LEU A 27 -5.17 11.10 5.99
CA LEU A 27 -4.31 9.96 6.35
C LEU A 27 -4.92 9.07 7.45
N ASP A 28 -5.50 9.67 8.49
CA ASP A 28 -6.07 8.93 9.63
C ASP A 28 -7.25 8.04 9.21
N GLU A 29 -8.09 8.51 8.29
CA GLU A 29 -9.21 7.73 7.76
C GLU A 29 -8.71 6.51 6.94
N ILE A 30 -7.66 6.72 6.14
CA ILE A 30 -7.02 5.65 5.36
C ILE A 30 -6.43 4.60 6.31
N ILE A 31 -5.73 5.04 7.37
CA ILE A 31 -5.18 4.15 8.39
C ILE A 31 -6.29 3.38 9.10
N ALA A 32 -7.37 4.06 9.51
CA ALA A 32 -8.49 3.44 10.20
C ALA A 32 -9.17 2.37 9.33
N ARG A 33 -9.45 2.69 8.06
CA ARG A 33 -10.01 1.76 7.08
C ARG A 33 -9.12 0.55 6.83
N GLN A 34 -7.81 0.76 6.78
CA GLN A 34 -6.85 -0.34 6.59
C GLN A 34 -6.83 -1.26 7.82
N ARG A 35 -6.79 -0.69 9.04
CA ARG A 35 -6.86 -1.46 10.29
C ARG A 35 -8.15 -2.28 10.38
N GLU A 36 -9.27 -1.70 9.98
CA GLU A 36 -10.56 -2.42 9.97
C GLU A 36 -10.57 -3.59 8.97
N ARG A 37 -9.96 -3.42 7.80
CA ARG A 37 -9.78 -4.52 6.84
C ARG A 37 -8.91 -5.63 7.40
N GLU A 38 -7.78 -5.28 8.01
CA GLU A 38 -6.81 -6.24 8.55
C GLU A 38 -7.38 -7.09 9.69
N LYS A 39 -8.28 -6.53 10.51
CA LYS A 39 -8.97 -7.30 11.57
C LYS A 39 -9.70 -8.54 11.06
N ASN A 40 -10.18 -8.51 9.82
CA ASN A 40 -10.95 -9.60 9.22
C ASN A 40 -10.07 -10.61 8.48
N LEU A 41 -8.74 -10.40 8.44
CA LEU A 41 -7.81 -11.29 7.80
C LEU A 41 -7.23 -12.29 8.81
N CYS A 42 -7.05 -13.52 8.36
CA CYS A 42 -6.47 -14.61 9.11
C CYS A 42 -5.10 -14.97 8.50
N PRO A 43 -4.08 -15.23 9.34
CA PRO A 43 -2.79 -15.67 8.86
C PRO A 43 -2.86 -17.12 8.37
N VAL A 44 -2.33 -17.37 7.19
CA VAL A 44 -2.18 -18.70 6.59
C VAL A 44 -0.74 -18.88 6.17
N ARG A 45 -0.11 -19.95 6.66
CA ARG A 45 1.28 -20.27 6.33
C ARG A 45 1.32 -21.05 5.01
N VAL A 46 2.01 -20.50 4.01
CA VAL A 46 2.20 -21.14 2.69
C VAL A 46 3.55 -21.84 2.55
N SER A 47 4.55 -21.38 3.29
CA SER A 47 5.89 -22.00 3.38
C SER A 47 6.46 -21.83 4.79
N GLY A 48 7.61 -22.43 5.09
CA GLY A 48 8.28 -22.23 6.38
C GLY A 48 8.59 -20.76 6.68
N THR A 49 8.81 -19.94 5.64
CA THR A 49 9.24 -18.54 5.74
C THR A 49 8.15 -17.53 5.36
N THR A 50 7.04 -17.98 4.77
CA THR A 50 6.02 -17.09 4.19
C THR A 50 4.66 -17.35 4.80
N VAL A 51 4.08 -16.28 5.34
CA VAL A 51 2.70 -16.22 5.85
C VAL A 51 1.95 -15.15 5.07
N ILE A 52 0.75 -15.47 4.64
CA ILE A 52 -0.16 -14.54 3.95
C ILE A 52 -1.38 -14.28 4.82
N TYR A 53 -1.94 -13.08 4.70
CA TYR A 53 -3.18 -12.69 5.38
C TYR A 53 -4.32 -12.78 4.39
N VAL A 54 -5.31 -13.62 4.69
CA VAL A 54 -6.44 -13.90 3.79
C VAL A 54 -7.76 -13.82 4.53
N THR A 55 -8.86 -13.62 3.81
CA THR A 55 -10.19 -13.66 4.43
C THR A 55 -10.47 -15.04 5.01
N LYS A 56 -11.32 -15.11 6.05
CA LYS A 56 -11.67 -16.37 6.73
C LYS A 56 -12.14 -17.49 5.80
N SER A 57 -12.85 -17.16 4.72
CA SER A 57 -13.28 -18.10 3.68
C SER A 57 -12.12 -18.79 2.92
N LYS A 58 -10.97 -18.13 2.84
CA LYS A 58 -9.75 -18.59 2.14
C LYS A 58 -8.71 -19.13 3.11
N ALA A 59 -9.00 -19.18 4.41
CA ALA A 59 -8.10 -19.69 5.43
C ALA A 59 -8.05 -21.23 5.44
N THR A 60 -7.81 -21.84 4.27
CA THR A 60 -7.81 -23.28 4.06
C THR A 60 -6.46 -23.76 3.57
N ARG A 61 -6.15 -25.04 3.84
CA ARG A 61 -4.91 -25.66 3.37
C ARG A 61 -4.85 -25.73 1.83
N GLN A 62 -5.99 -25.98 1.19
CA GLN A 62 -6.09 -26.02 -0.27
C GLN A 62 -5.69 -24.68 -0.90
N TYR A 63 -6.20 -23.57 -0.36
CA TYR A 63 -5.84 -22.24 -0.85
C TYR A 63 -4.34 -21.93 -0.66
N ALA A 64 -3.77 -22.35 0.47
CA ALA A 64 -2.34 -22.17 0.74
C ALA A 64 -1.46 -22.91 -0.29
N GLU A 65 -1.84 -24.14 -0.67
CA GLU A 65 -1.13 -24.94 -1.66
C GLU A 65 -1.28 -24.38 -3.09
N GLU A 66 -2.48 -23.95 -3.47
CA GLU A 66 -2.74 -23.28 -4.74
C GLU A 66 -1.90 -22.00 -4.87
N TYR A 67 -1.93 -21.14 -3.85
CA TYR A 67 -1.13 -19.92 -3.82
C TYR A 67 0.37 -20.20 -3.94
N LYS A 68 0.87 -21.24 -3.23
CA LYS A 68 2.26 -21.67 -3.32
C LYS A 68 2.64 -22.07 -4.75
N ARG A 69 1.80 -22.86 -5.44
CA ARG A 69 2.08 -23.30 -6.82
C ARG A 69 2.02 -22.14 -7.81
N ASP A 70 0.96 -21.33 -7.75
CA ASP A 70 0.65 -20.35 -8.79
C ASP A 70 1.37 -19.01 -8.64
N LYS A 71 1.63 -18.59 -7.41
CA LYS A 71 2.21 -17.27 -7.12
C LYS A 71 3.64 -17.35 -6.63
N LEU A 72 3.98 -18.38 -5.85
CA LEU A 72 5.31 -18.51 -5.26
C LEU A 72 6.28 -19.31 -6.16
N MET A 73 5.82 -20.41 -6.74
CA MET A 73 6.65 -21.33 -7.54
C MET A 73 6.61 -21.05 -9.06
N ARG A 74 5.67 -20.21 -9.52
CA ARG A 74 5.53 -19.83 -10.94
C ARG A 74 6.57 -18.78 -11.38
N LEU A 75 7.34 -18.23 -10.45
CA LEU A 75 8.53 -17.44 -10.74
C LEU A 75 9.65 -18.40 -11.22
N LYS A 76 9.58 -18.81 -12.48
CA LYS A 76 10.66 -19.45 -13.21
C LYS A 76 10.92 -18.71 -14.51
#